data_AF-A0A397ENG7-F1
#
_entry.id   AF-A0A397ENG7-F1
#
_cell.length_a   1.000
_cell.length_b   1.000
_cell.length_c   1.000
_cell.angle_alpha   90.00
_cell.angle_beta   90.00
_cell.angle_gamma   90.00
#
_symmetry.space_group_name_H-M   'P 1'
#
loop_
_entity.id
_entity.type
_entity.pdbx_description
1 polymer ?
#
loop_
_entity_poly.entity_id
_entity_poly.type
_entity_poly.pdbx_seq_one_letter_code
_entity_poly.pdbx_strand_id
1 'polypeptide(L)'
;RRCYVVNDGDEFLVSDDTLKTIGIDIDLLLEQVARLQVDADGDDLEEVGGDCVELPQRSAVRAATMKAVLPVAKNEVEEALQGMIDGAVDNGFPIEHVKYLWNVLSKHDIWRIKFDGSDPPAKVKPLKVIPKYTSRFSVTSPKR
;
A
#
# COMPACT_ATOMS: atom_id res chain seq x y z
N ARG A 1 -41.70 13.92 10.23
CA ARG A 1 -40.40 13.31 9.88
C ARG A 1 -40.70 12.16 8.92
N ARG A 2 -40.13 12.16 7.72
CA ARG A 2 -40.38 11.14 6.68
C ARG A 2 -39.16 10.22 6.64
N CYS A 3 -39.30 8.99 7.10
CA CYS A 3 -38.29 7.94 7.03
C CYS A 3 -38.65 7.00 5.87
N TYR A 4 -37.66 6.65 5.05
CA TYR A 4 -37.80 5.65 4.00
C TYR A 4 -37.21 4.35 4.54
N VAL A 5 -38.07 3.37 4.82
CA VAL A 5 -37.66 2.02 5.21
C VAL A 5 -37.58 1.20 3.94
N VAL A 6 -36.38 0.78 3.57
CA VAL A 6 -36.18 -0.20 2.50
C VAL A 6 -36.47 -1.57 3.11
N ASN A 7 -37.49 -2.26 2.59
CA ASN A 7 -38.06 -3.44 3.24
C ASN A 7 -37.22 -4.71 3.06
N ASP A 8 -36.27 -4.73 2.11
CA ASP A 8 -35.45 -5.90 1.82
C ASP A 8 -34.01 -5.46 1.51
N GLY A 9 -33.18 -5.51 2.54
CA GLY A 9 -31.75 -5.16 2.53
C GLY A 9 -31.23 -5.04 3.97
N ASP A 10 -29.98 -5.41 4.22
CA ASP A 10 -29.25 -5.26 5.48
C ASP A 10 -28.73 -3.82 5.69
N GLU A 11 -29.11 -2.89 4.81
CA GLU A 11 -28.65 -1.51 4.78
C GLU A 11 -29.74 -0.56 5.31
N PHE A 12 -29.34 0.45 6.10
CA PHE A 12 -30.25 1.46 6.65
C PHE A 12 -29.87 2.86 6.14
N LEU A 13 -30.87 3.61 5.67
CA LEU A 13 -30.68 5.00 5.25
C LEU A 13 -30.85 5.94 6.46
N VAL A 14 -29.73 6.47 6.94
CA VAL A 14 -29.70 7.48 8.03
C VAL A 14 -29.62 8.89 7.41
N SER A 15 -30.38 9.85 7.95
CA SER A 15 -30.26 11.26 7.57
C SER A 15 -28.98 11.88 8.12
N ASP A 16 -28.41 12.85 7.39
CA ASP A 16 -27.19 13.59 7.76
C ASP A 16 -27.22 14.14 9.21
N ASP A 17 -28.30 14.81 9.61
CA ASP A 17 -28.45 15.34 10.99
C ASP A 17 -28.29 14.26 12.07
N THR A 18 -28.76 13.04 11.79
CA THR A 18 -28.67 11.91 12.73
C THR A 18 -27.24 11.38 12.80
N LEU A 19 -26.53 11.31 11.66
CA LEU A 19 -25.11 10.96 11.62
C LEU A 19 -24.26 11.98 12.38
N LYS A 20 -24.51 13.27 12.16
CA LYS A 20 -23.81 14.36 12.87
C LYS A 20 -24.09 14.34 14.38
N THR A 21 -25.32 13.99 14.79
CA THR A 21 -25.67 13.85 16.22
C THR A 21 -24.91 12.74 16.92
N ILE A 22 -24.60 11.64 16.22
CA ILE A 22 -23.77 10.54 16.76
C ILE A 22 -22.26 10.77 16.54
N GLY A 23 -21.87 11.95 16.05
CA GLY A 23 -20.48 12.35 15.86
C GLY A 23 -19.84 11.87 14.56
N ILE A 24 -20.64 11.41 13.58
CA ILE A 24 -20.16 10.99 12.27
C ILE A 24 -20.47 12.12 11.27
N ASP A 25 -19.44 12.87 10.89
CA ASP A 25 -19.53 13.91 9.86
C ASP A 25 -18.81 13.46 8.58
N ILE A 26 -19.60 13.01 7.59
CA ILE A 26 -19.06 12.46 6.33
C ILE A 26 -18.30 13.54 5.55
N ASP A 27 -18.76 14.79 5.57
CA ASP A 27 -18.12 15.89 4.83
C ASP A 27 -16.71 16.15 5.38
N LEU A 28 -16.57 16.20 6.71
CA LEU A 28 -15.28 16.37 7.38
C LEU A 28 -14.33 15.17 7.18
N LEU A 29 -14.87 13.96 7.17
CA LEU A 29 -14.09 12.74 6.90
C LEU A 29 -13.57 12.72 5.46
N LEU A 30 -14.40 13.10 4.49
CA LEU A 30 -13.98 13.19 3.09
C LEU A 30 -12.99 14.33 2.85
N GLU A 31 -13.10 15.46 3.55
CA GLU A 31 -12.11 16.53 3.48
C GLU A 31 -10.72 16.04 3.91
N GLN A 32 -10.63 15.29 5.01
CA GLN A 32 -9.36 14.72 5.48
C GLN A 32 -8.76 13.75 4.46
N VAL A 33 -9.59 12.92 3.83
CA VAL A 33 -9.15 11.97 2.78
C VAL A 33 -8.70 12.70 1.51
N ALA A 34 -9.34 13.82 1.16
CA ALA A 34 -8.95 14.63 0.01
C ALA A 34 -7.61 15.33 0.24
N ARG A 35 -7.39 15.90 1.44
CA ARG A 35 -6.11 16.55 1.80
C ARG A 35 -4.95 15.56 1.80
N LEU A 36 -5.18 14.33 2.28
CA LEU A 36 -4.18 13.27 2.27
C LEU A 36 -3.78 12.82 0.85
N GLN A 37 -4.68 12.96 -0.14
CA GLN A 37 -4.38 12.65 -1.54
C GLN A 37 -3.66 13.79 -2.28
N VAL A 38 -3.84 15.04 -1.85
CA VAL A 38 -3.15 16.21 -2.46
C VAL A 38 -1.66 16.24 -2.08
N ASP A 39 -1.29 15.74 -0.91
CA ASP A 39 0.12 15.65 -0.48
C ASP A 39 0.86 14.43 -1.07
N ALA A 40 0.17 13.59 -1.85
CA ALA A 40 0.68 12.29 -2.29
C ALA A 40 0.63 12.03 -3.81
N ASP A 41 0.30 13.01 -4.66
CA ASP A 41 0.41 12.81 -6.11
C ASP A 41 0.74 14.09 -6.89
N GLY A 42 1.88 14.07 -7.55
CA GLY A 42 2.41 15.16 -8.37
C GLY A 42 3.89 14.95 -8.68
N ASP A 43 4.18 14.05 -9.61
CA ASP A 43 5.44 13.84 -10.33
C ASP A 43 6.36 15.09 -10.37
N ASP A 44 7.56 14.99 -9.79
CA ASP A 44 8.71 15.74 -10.28
C ASP A 44 9.96 14.87 -10.22
N LEU A 45 10.27 14.30 -11.38
CA LEU A 45 11.57 13.71 -11.69
C LEU A 45 12.56 14.84 -11.97
N GLU A 46 13.12 15.46 -10.92
CA GLU A 46 14.42 16.11 -11.08
C GLU A 46 15.28 16.11 -9.81
N GLU A 47 16.51 15.71 -10.07
CA GLU A 47 17.68 15.63 -9.23
C GLU A 47 18.19 17.03 -8.84
N VAL A 48 18.80 17.11 -7.65
CA VAL A 48 19.71 18.16 -7.15
C VAL A 48 19.10 19.45 -6.60
N GLY A 49 19.54 19.77 -5.37
CA GLY A 49 19.66 21.15 -4.90
C GLY A 49 18.93 21.39 -3.59
N GLY A 50 19.66 21.34 -2.49
CA GLY A 50 19.10 21.64 -1.17
C GLY A 50 18.61 23.08 -1.04
N ASP A 51 17.51 23.25 -0.33
CA ASP A 51 17.38 24.29 0.69
C ASP A 51 16.31 23.84 1.69
N CYS A 52 16.70 23.71 2.94
CA CYS A 52 15.82 23.35 4.04
C CYS A 52 14.99 24.58 4.42
N VAL A 53 13.74 24.64 3.98
CA VAL A 53 12.80 25.64 4.51
C VAL A 53 12.19 25.09 5.79
N GLU A 54 12.67 25.61 6.91
CA GLU A 54 12.20 25.31 8.27
C GLU A 54 10.69 25.57 8.41
N LEU A 55 9.95 24.58 8.90
CA LEU A 55 8.71 24.82 9.64
C LEU A 55 8.86 24.30 11.08
N PRO A 56 8.46 25.09 12.10
CA PRO A 56 8.85 24.83 13.48
C PRO A 56 7.81 23.93 14.13
N GLN A 57 8.10 22.63 14.22
CA GLN A 57 7.31 21.72 15.04
C GLN A 57 8.18 20.93 16.01
N ARG A 58 8.21 21.53 17.22
CA ARG A 58 8.03 20.87 18.51
C ARG A 58 8.94 19.67 18.80
N SER A 59 9.85 19.97 19.73
CA SER A 59 10.28 19.08 20.79
C SER A 59 11.12 17.89 20.31
N ALA A 60 12.41 18.17 20.15
CA ALA A 60 13.45 17.19 20.28
C ALA A 60 13.45 16.63 21.72
N VAL A 61 12.54 15.71 22.03
CA VAL A 61 12.85 14.64 22.97
C VAL A 61 13.53 13.59 22.12
N ARG A 62 14.84 13.43 22.30
CA ARG A 62 15.58 12.29 21.78
C ARG A 62 14.91 11.03 22.30
N ALA A 63 13.98 10.45 21.54
CA ALA A 63 13.62 9.07 21.68
C ALA A 63 14.89 8.31 21.27
N ALA A 64 15.59 7.76 22.26
CA ALA A 64 16.47 6.65 22.00
C ALA A 64 15.63 5.61 21.27
N THR A 65 15.81 5.52 19.95
CA THR A 65 15.18 4.50 19.13
C THR A 65 15.65 3.17 19.70
N MET A 66 14.80 2.55 20.51
CA MET A 66 14.95 1.14 20.83
C MET A 66 14.77 0.43 19.50
N LYS A 67 15.86 0.22 18.77
CA LYS A 67 15.82 -0.51 17.52
C LYS A 67 15.45 -1.95 17.86
N ALA A 68 14.31 -2.43 17.36
CA ALA A 68 13.99 -3.84 17.43
C ALA A 68 15.14 -4.60 16.78
N VAL A 69 15.75 -5.54 17.51
CA VAL A 69 16.84 -6.37 16.99
C VAL A 69 16.21 -7.36 16.01
N LEU A 70 16.11 -6.95 14.76
CA LEU A 70 15.75 -7.79 13.63
C LEU A 70 17.02 -8.42 13.03
N PRO A 71 16.91 -9.61 12.42
CA PRO A 71 18.03 -10.22 11.73
C PRO A 71 18.52 -9.30 10.61
N VAL A 72 19.84 -9.22 10.42
CA VAL A 72 20.45 -8.47 9.32
C VAL A 72 19.87 -8.98 8.00
N ALA A 73 19.31 -8.07 7.20
CA ALA A 73 18.78 -8.37 5.89
C ALA A 73 19.89 -8.91 4.98
N LYS A 74 19.58 -9.97 4.24
CA LYS A 74 20.54 -10.75 3.45
C LYS A 74 20.40 -10.49 1.95
N ASN A 75 19.33 -9.84 1.53
CA ASN A 75 19.01 -9.54 0.14
C ASN A 75 18.18 -8.26 0.05
N GLU A 76 18.09 -7.68 -1.16
CA GLU A 76 17.39 -6.41 -1.40
C GLU A 76 15.92 -6.43 -0.95
N VAL A 77 15.24 -7.59 -1.06
CA VAL A 77 13.84 -7.76 -0.66
C VAL A 77 13.69 -7.67 0.87
N GLU A 78 14.60 -8.28 1.61
CA GLU A 78 14.66 -8.18 3.07
C GLU A 78 15.00 -6.75 3.54
N GLU A 79 15.85 -6.02 2.81
CA GLU A 79 16.13 -4.60 3.08
C GLU A 79 14.88 -3.72 2.89
N ALA A 80 14.15 -3.93 1.78
CA ALA A 80 12.88 -3.24 1.54
C ALA A 80 11.86 -3.55 2.64
N LEU A 81 11.80 -4.82 3.07
CA LEU A 81 10.91 -5.26 4.14
C LEU A 81 11.25 -4.64 5.48
N GLN A 82 12.55 -4.53 5.79
CA GLN A 82 13.04 -3.86 6.99
C GLN A 82 12.64 -2.38 6.98
N GLY A 83 12.81 -1.68 5.85
CA GLY A 83 12.37 -0.29 5.70
C GLY A 83 10.87 -0.10 5.90
N MET A 84 10.05 -1.03 5.39
CA MET A 84 8.59 -1.01 5.62
C MET A 84 8.23 -1.19 7.10
N ILE A 85 8.94 -2.07 7.82
CA ILE A 85 8.71 -2.30 9.24
C ILE A 85 9.17 -1.11 10.07
N ASP A 86 10.33 -0.53 9.76
CA ASP A 86 10.83 0.66 10.44
C ASP A 86 9.84 1.82 10.27
N GLY A 87 9.34 2.04 9.04
CA GLY A 87 8.27 2.99 8.79
C GLY A 87 6.98 2.68 9.56
N ALA A 88 6.60 1.41 9.71
CA ALA A 88 5.44 1.03 10.52
C ALA A 88 5.64 1.35 12.00
N VAL A 89 6.83 1.09 12.55
CA VAL A 89 7.19 1.40 13.94
C VAL A 89 7.18 2.91 14.19
N ASP A 90 7.73 3.69 13.26
CA ASP A 90 7.70 5.16 13.34
C ASP A 90 6.26 5.71 13.31
N ASN A 91 5.35 5.01 12.63
CA ASN A 91 3.91 5.30 12.62
C ASN A 91 3.14 4.71 13.83
N GLY A 92 3.84 4.20 14.85
CA GLY A 92 3.24 3.72 16.10
C GLY A 92 2.92 2.23 16.14
N PHE A 93 3.45 1.42 15.22
CA PHE A 93 3.32 -0.03 15.30
C PHE A 93 4.01 -0.58 16.57
N PRO A 94 3.36 -1.47 17.34
CA PRO A 94 3.93 -1.98 18.59
C PRO A 94 5.23 -2.76 18.37
N ILE A 95 6.32 -2.28 18.97
CA ILE A 95 7.65 -2.86 18.80
C ILE A 95 7.74 -4.33 19.27
N GLU A 96 6.90 -4.70 20.23
CA GLU A 96 6.78 -6.07 20.76
C GLU A 96 6.36 -7.07 19.69
N HIS A 97 5.61 -6.61 18.68
CA HIS A 97 5.10 -7.44 17.58
C HIS A 97 5.99 -7.40 16.34
N VAL A 98 7.04 -6.57 16.31
CA VAL A 98 7.92 -6.43 15.14
C VAL A 98 8.57 -7.76 14.74
N LYS A 99 9.01 -8.55 15.72
CA LYS A 99 9.57 -9.89 15.45
C LYS A 99 8.54 -10.85 14.85
N TYR A 100 7.29 -10.76 15.31
CA TYR A 100 6.20 -11.57 14.76
C TYR A 100 5.85 -11.13 13.34
N LEU A 101 5.78 -9.82 13.12
CA LEU A 101 5.56 -9.22 11.81
C LEU A 101 6.62 -9.66 10.80
N TRP A 102 7.91 -9.56 11.17
CA TRP A 102 9.02 -10.06 10.36
C TRP A 102 8.84 -11.53 9.98
N ASN A 103 8.54 -12.39 10.96
CA ASN A 103 8.35 -13.81 10.70
C ASN A 103 7.19 -14.08 9.72
N VAL A 104 6.09 -13.32 9.79
CA VAL A 104 4.96 -13.46 8.87
C VAL A 104 5.36 -13.04 7.47
N LEU A 105 6.04 -11.90 7.36
CA LEU A 105 6.45 -11.33 6.08
C LEU A 105 7.50 -12.19 5.36
N SER A 106 8.46 -12.76 6.09
CA SER A 106 9.52 -13.63 5.54
C SER A 106 9.08 -15.08 5.35
N LYS A 107 7.88 -15.48 5.80
CA LYS A 107 7.41 -16.88 5.75
C LYS A 107 7.21 -17.38 4.31
N HIS A 108 6.75 -16.49 3.44
CA HIS A 108 6.39 -16.82 2.07
C HIS A 108 7.24 -15.99 1.11
N ASP A 109 7.74 -16.64 0.07
CA ASP A 109 8.42 -15.97 -1.03
C ASP A 109 7.38 -15.36 -1.98
N ILE A 110 6.87 -14.18 -1.64
CA ILE A 110 5.84 -13.45 -2.41
C ILE A 110 6.26 -12.03 -2.81
N TRP A 111 7.38 -11.54 -2.28
CA TRP A 111 7.85 -10.16 -2.45
C TRP A 111 8.83 -10.05 -3.60
N ARG A 112 8.55 -9.19 -4.59
CA ARG A 112 9.38 -8.95 -5.79
C ARG A 112 9.66 -7.45 -5.86
N ILE A 113 10.92 -7.05 -5.97
CA ILE A 113 11.28 -5.63 -6.21
C ILE A 113 11.23 -5.32 -7.71
N LYS A 114 11.59 -6.30 -8.54
CA LYS A 114 11.57 -6.18 -10.00
C LYS A 114 10.94 -7.44 -10.58
N PHE A 115 10.23 -7.28 -11.68
CA PHE A 115 9.74 -8.41 -12.47
C PHE A 115 10.82 -8.81 -13.47
N ASP A 116 11.66 -9.78 -13.10
CA ASP A 116 12.78 -10.28 -13.92
C ASP A 116 12.43 -11.56 -14.70
N GLY A 117 11.23 -12.11 -14.48
CA GLY A 117 10.80 -13.37 -15.08
C GLY A 117 11.45 -14.61 -14.46
N SER A 118 12.17 -14.46 -13.34
CA SER A 118 12.72 -15.59 -12.57
C SER A 118 11.63 -16.36 -11.81
N ASP A 119 10.44 -15.77 -11.66
CA ASP A 119 9.31 -16.42 -11.00
C ASP A 119 8.87 -17.68 -11.75
N PRO A 120 8.69 -18.81 -11.04
CA PRO A 120 8.25 -20.04 -11.66
C PRO A 120 6.85 -19.86 -12.26
N PRO A 121 6.55 -20.51 -13.39
CA PRO A 121 5.21 -20.50 -13.96
C PRO A 121 4.20 -21.05 -12.96
N ALA A 122 2.99 -20.49 -12.98
CA ALA A 122 1.90 -20.95 -12.13
C ALA A 122 1.70 -22.48 -12.27
N LYS A 123 1.40 -23.15 -11.16
CA LYS A 123 1.15 -24.60 -11.09
C LYS A 123 -0.23 -24.97 -11.64
N VAL A 124 -0.51 -24.53 -12.87
CA VAL A 124 -1.75 -24.79 -13.60
C VAL A 124 -1.42 -25.56 -14.87
N LYS A 125 -2.40 -26.31 -15.38
CA LYS A 125 -2.22 -26.97 -16.67
C LYS A 125 -1.95 -25.89 -17.74
N PRO A 126 -0.93 -26.06 -18.59
CA PRO A 126 -0.66 -25.11 -19.66
C PRO A 126 -1.90 -24.88 -20.52
N LEU A 127 -2.15 -23.62 -20.86
CA LEU A 127 -3.25 -23.27 -21.74
C LEU A 127 -2.98 -23.83 -23.14
N LYS A 128 -3.88 -24.70 -23.62
CA LYS A 128 -3.82 -25.20 -25.00
C LYS A 128 -4.52 -24.20 -25.91
N VAL A 129 -3.75 -23.43 -26.66
CA VAL A 129 -4.30 -22.52 -27.68
C VAL A 129 -4.60 -23.30 -28.95
N ILE A 130 -5.85 -23.28 -29.39
CA ILE A 130 -6.29 -23.90 -30.65
C ILE A 130 -6.58 -22.76 -31.64
N PRO A 131 -5.78 -22.60 -32.70
CA PRO A 131 -6.03 -21.57 -33.71
C PRO A 131 -7.34 -21.84 -34.47
N LYS A 132 -7.99 -20.77 -34.96
CA LYS A 132 -9.18 -20.92 -35.81
C LYS A 132 -8.78 -21.59 -37.13
N TYR A 133 -9.73 -22.28 -37.77
CA TYR A 133 -9.48 -22.95 -39.06
C TYR A 133 -8.93 -22.02 -40.15
N THR A 134 -9.32 -20.75 -40.13
CA THR A 134 -8.86 -19.73 -41.09
C THR A 134 -7.56 -19.03 -40.68
N SER A 135 -7.01 -19.35 -39.50
CA SER A 135 -5.77 -18.75 -39.02
C SER A 135 -4.56 -19.29 -39.78
N ARG A 136 -3.65 -18.38 -40.14
CA ARG A 136 -2.33 -18.72 -40.69
C ARG A 136 -1.25 -18.20 -39.76
N PHE A 137 -0.13 -18.92 -39.66
CA PHE A 137 1.05 -18.42 -38.97
C PHE A 137 1.60 -17.20 -39.70
N SER A 138 1.87 -16.14 -38.96
CA SER A 138 2.53 -14.94 -39.46
C SER A 138 3.91 -14.81 -38.84
N VAL A 139 4.91 -14.54 -39.66
CA VAL A 139 6.27 -14.22 -39.21
C VAL A 139 6.47 -12.72 -39.37
N THR A 140 6.89 -12.05 -38.31
CA THR A 140 7.21 -10.61 -38.31
C THR A 140 8.65 -10.40 -37.88
N SER A 141 9.39 -9.58 -38.61
CA SER A 141 10.76 -9.21 -38.22
C SER A 141 10.74 -8.26 -37.01
N PRO A 142 11.60 -8.46 -36.00
CA PRO A 142 11.73 -7.52 -34.89
C PRO A 142 12.18 -6.14 -35.40
N LYS A 143 11.64 -5.07 -34.82
CA LYS A 143 12.12 -3.71 -35.08
C LYS A 143 13.55 -3.56 -34.55
N ARG A 144 14.43 -2.97 -35.36
CA ARG A 144 15.77 -2.52 -34.94
C ARG A 144 15.66 -1.28 -34.07
#